data_AF-A0A0W1IG39-F1
#
_entry.id   AF-A0A0W1IG39-F1
#
_cell.length_a   1.000
_cell.length_b   1.000
_cell.length_c   1.000
_cell.angle_alpha   90.00
_cell.angle_beta   90.00
_cell.angle_gamma   90.00
#
_symmetry.space_group_name_H-M   'P 1'
#
loop_
_entity.id
_entity.type
_entity.pdbx_description
1 polymer ?
#
loop_
_entity_poly.entity_id
_entity_poly.type
_entity_poly.pdbx_seq_one_letter_code
_entity_poly.pdbx_strand_id
1 'polypeptide(L)'
;MRKLPAIVLLALLAACKPAADKPAADDRPPVVPDVPEAKLDGPAAASLSVALDAAGLRFIDKASGKASLLAFGIPRKQAEEALARVAGVVDDRSDNDECGAGPMQFSRFDAMTLNFQDDKFVGWFLGDEAGAEFYSTVSGIGIGTTRAKASASATVVDHKDSTLGEEFSLGTGDAAIGGMFAEPGKDAKIEALFAGANCFFR
;
A
#
# COMPACT_ATOMS: atom_id res chain seq x y z
N MET A 1 34.75 -35.05 -61.21
CA MET A 1 36.09 -35.55 -60.81
C MET A 1 36.31 -35.03 -59.38
N ARG A 2 35.94 -35.70 -58.27
CA ARG A 2 36.49 -36.92 -57.63
C ARG A 2 38.04 -36.92 -57.73
N LYS A 3 38.84 -36.87 -56.66
CA LYS A 3 38.81 -37.66 -55.40
C LYS A 3 39.66 -37.03 -54.25
N LEU A 4 39.32 -37.34 -52.99
CA LEU A 4 40.19 -37.50 -51.79
C LEU A 4 41.29 -38.57 -52.03
N PRO A 5 42.34 -38.84 -51.19
CA PRO A 5 42.49 -38.70 -49.71
C PRO A 5 43.92 -38.18 -49.29
N ALA A 6 44.41 -38.06 -48.04
CA ALA A 6 44.51 -39.06 -46.97
C ALA A 6 44.82 -38.44 -45.59
N ILE A 7 44.26 -39.11 -44.59
CA ILE A 7 44.36 -38.93 -43.14
C ILE A 7 45.59 -39.68 -42.64
N VAL A 8 46.34 -39.10 -41.69
CA VAL A 8 47.08 -39.87 -40.67
C VAL A 8 46.78 -39.31 -39.29
N LEU A 9 46.35 -40.23 -38.44
CA LEU A 9 45.91 -40.10 -37.06
C LEU A 9 47.14 -40.09 -36.13
N LEU A 10 47.20 -39.20 -35.14
CA LEU A 10 47.98 -39.45 -33.92
C LEU A 10 47.12 -39.13 -32.70
N ALA A 11 46.83 -40.18 -31.92
CA ALA A 11 46.15 -40.13 -30.65
C ALA A 11 47.15 -39.74 -29.54
N LEU A 12 46.74 -38.85 -28.64
CA LEU A 12 47.35 -38.69 -27.32
C LEU A 12 46.25 -38.60 -26.27
N LEU A 13 46.43 -39.41 -25.23
CA LEU A 13 45.50 -39.69 -24.14
C LEU A 13 45.39 -38.55 -23.12
N ALA A 14 44.28 -38.63 -22.36
CA ALA A 14 44.13 -38.26 -20.95
C ALA A 14 43.94 -36.78 -20.59
N ALA A 15 42.68 -36.42 -20.26
CA ALA A 15 42.31 -35.81 -18.97
C ALA A 15 40.80 -35.53 -18.91
N CYS A 16 39.99 -36.54 -18.57
CA CYS A 16 38.67 -36.26 -17.98
C CYS A 16 38.92 -35.78 -16.54
N LYS A 17 38.79 -34.47 -16.31
CA LYS A 17 38.60 -33.95 -14.94
C LYS A 17 37.17 -34.30 -14.53
N PRO A 18 36.94 -34.92 -13.36
CA PRO A 18 35.58 -34.97 -12.82
C PRO A 18 35.15 -33.53 -12.53
N ALA A 19 33.94 -33.18 -12.96
CA ALA A 19 33.30 -31.93 -12.55
C ALA A 19 33.19 -31.95 -11.02
N ALA A 20 33.60 -30.87 -10.37
CA ALA A 20 33.39 -30.69 -8.94
C ALA A 20 31.90 -30.81 -8.63
N ASP A 21 31.55 -31.61 -7.63
CA ASP A 21 30.19 -31.71 -7.12
C ASP A 21 29.65 -30.31 -6.83
N LYS A 22 28.55 -29.97 -7.50
CA LYS A 22 27.75 -28.79 -7.18
C LYS A 22 27.33 -28.96 -5.72
N PRO A 23 27.51 -27.95 -4.84
CA PRO A 23 26.91 -28.02 -3.52
C PRO A 23 25.42 -28.26 -3.71
N ALA A 24 24.87 -29.27 -3.01
CA ALA A 24 23.43 -29.47 -2.97
C ALA A 24 22.78 -28.14 -2.60
N ALA A 25 21.77 -27.73 -3.38
CA ALA A 25 20.94 -26.60 -3.00
C ALA A 25 20.39 -26.89 -1.60
N ASP A 26 20.51 -25.93 -0.68
CA ASP A 26 19.90 -26.02 0.64
C ASP A 26 18.38 -26.02 0.41
N ASP A 27 17.75 -27.20 0.50
CA ASP A 27 16.29 -27.39 0.36
C ASP A 27 15.50 -26.81 1.56
N ARG A 28 16.14 -25.96 2.38
CA ARG A 28 15.43 -25.21 3.40
C ARG A 28 14.51 -24.22 2.70
N PRO A 29 13.20 -24.24 3.01
CA PRO A 29 12.31 -23.17 2.61
C PRO A 29 12.94 -21.84 3.05
N PRO A 30 12.87 -20.79 2.20
CA PRO A 30 13.33 -19.48 2.62
C PRO A 30 12.65 -19.13 3.95
N VAL A 31 13.45 -18.76 4.95
CA VAL A 31 12.93 -18.20 6.19
C VAL A 31 12.26 -16.89 5.77
N VAL A 32 10.92 -16.91 5.69
CA VAL A 32 10.14 -15.69 5.53
C VAL A 32 10.32 -14.93 6.83
N PRO A 33 10.92 -13.72 6.82
CA PRO A 33 10.99 -12.92 8.04
C PRO A 33 9.57 -12.67 8.54
N ASP A 34 9.37 -12.78 9.86
CA ASP A 34 8.09 -12.47 10.48
C ASP A 34 7.68 -11.05 10.06
N VAL A 35 6.56 -10.94 9.33
CA VAL A 35 5.96 -9.64 9.02
C VAL A 35 5.53 -9.06 10.37
N PRO A 36 6.00 -7.85 10.75
CA PRO A 36 5.59 -7.23 11.99
C PRO A 36 4.06 -7.20 12.09
N GLU A 37 3.52 -7.70 13.20
CA GLU A 37 2.10 -7.55 13.50
C GLU A 37 1.78 -6.06 13.63
N ALA A 38 0.76 -5.60 12.91
CA ALA A 38 0.25 -4.25 13.01
C ALA A 38 -0.39 -3.98 14.37
N LYS A 39 -0.21 -2.76 14.89
CA LYS A 39 -0.55 -2.43 16.29
C LYS A 39 -1.18 -1.05 16.41
N LEU A 40 -2.38 -1.00 16.98
CA LEU A 40 -2.92 0.21 17.62
C LEU A 40 -2.36 0.35 19.04
N ASP A 41 -1.07 0.65 19.17
CA ASP A 41 -0.40 0.76 20.48
C ASP A 41 -0.16 2.20 20.94
N GLY A 42 -0.72 3.18 20.21
CA GLY A 42 -0.68 4.58 20.62
C GLY A 42 -1.36 4.82 21.98
N PRO A 43 -0.92 5.83 22.75
CA PRO A 43 -1.41 6.08 24.11
C PRO A 43 -2.92 6.36 24.23
N ALA A 44 -3.58 6.71 23.12
CA ALA A 44 -5.00 6.96 23.04
C ALA A 44 -5.76 5.90 22.22
N ALA A 45 -5.12 4.81 21.80
CA ALA A 45 -5.74 3.75 20.99
C ALA A 45 -7.00 3.15 21.62
N ALA A 46 -7.06 3.06 22.95
CA ALA A 46 -8.21 2.53 23.68
C ALA A 46 -9.43 3.47 23.63
N SER A 47 -9.22 4.79 23.56
CA SER A 47 -10.28 5.81 23.68
C SER A 47 -10.60 6.53 22.36
N LEU A 48 -9.70 6.51 21.38
CA LEU A 48 -9.86 7.15 20.08
C LEU A 48 -9.86 6.11 18.96
N SER A 49 -10.68 6.35 17.93
CA SER A 49 -10.55 5.70 16.62
C SER A 49 -10.23 6.74 15.55
N VAL A 50 -9.72 6.28 14.41
CA VAL A 50 -9.46 7.11 13.23
C VAL A 50 -10.35 6.62 12.10
N ALA A 51 -11.11 7.54 11.51
CA ALA A 51 -11.93 7.29 10.35
C ALA A 51 -11.36 8.00 9.12
N LEU A 52 -11.49 7.34 7.97
CA LEU A 52 -11.09 7.83 6.65
C LEU A 52 -12.05 8.94 6.20
N ASP A 53 -11.48 10.06 5.75
CA ASP A 53 -12.24 11.24 5.34
C ASP A 53 -11.61 11.87 4.08
N ALA A 54 -12.43 12.36 3.16
CA ALA A 54 -11.96 12.94 1.90
C ALA A 54 -11.09 14.19 2.11
N ALA A 55 -11.23 14.88 3.25
CA ALA A 55 -10.48 16.09 3.58
C ALA A 55 -9.35 15.87 4.60
N GLY A 56 -9.04 14.63 4.97
CA GLY A 56 -8.00 14.30 5.95
C GLY A 56 -8.31 13.03 6.76
N LEU A 57 -8.02 13.06 8.06
CA LEU A 57 -8.33 11.95 8.97
C LEU A 57 -9.23 12.43 10.11
N ARG A 58 -10.28 11.67 10.43
CA ARG A 58 -11.24 12.04 11.47
C ARG A 58 -10.98 11.24 12.72
N PHE A 59 -10.60 11.90 13.81
CA PHE A 59 -10.44 11.29 15.12
C PHE A 59 -11.77 11.30 15.84
N ILE A 60 -12.20 10.15 16.35
CA ILE A 60 -13.49 9.97 17.01
C ILE A 60 -13.25 9.45 18.42
N ASP A 61 -13.76 10.17 19.41
CA ASP A 61 -13.80 9.70 20.79
C ASP A 61 -14.81 8.56 20.91
N LYS A 62 -14.34 7.37 21.30
CA LYS A 62 -15.14 6.14 21.33
C LYS A 62 -16.27 6.18 22.36
N ALA A 63 -16.13 6.99 23.42
CA ALA A 63 -17.12 7.08 24.49
C ALA A 63 -18.24 8.09 24.18
N SER A 64 -17.87 9.25 23.63
CA SER A 64 -18.78 10.37 23.39
C SER A 64 -19.23 10.53 21.94
N GLY A 65 -18.57 9.87 20.99
CA GLY A 65 -18.79 10.03 19.55
C GLY A 65 -18.34 11.39 19.00
N LYS A 66 -17.70 12.23 19.82
CA LYS A 66 -17.18 13.53 19.36
C LYS A 66 -16.10 13.31 18.32
N ALA A 67 -16.22 14.00 17.19
CA ALA A 67 -15.30 13.87 16.08
C ALA A 67 -14.54 15.18 15.82
N SER A 68 -13.26 15.08 15.53
CA SER A 68 -12.40 16.19 15.09
C SER A 68 -11.68 15.81 13.80
N LEU A 69 -11.63 16.74 12.84
CA LEU A 69 -10.92 16.55 11.58
C LEU A 69 -9.47 17.02 11.71
N LEU A 70 -8.53 16.11 11.45
CA LEU A 70 -7.16 16.43 11.09
C LEU A 70 -7.14 16.75 9.59
N ALA A 71 -7.38 18.01 9.25
CA ALA A 71 -7.53 18.43 7.87
C ALA A 71 -6.20 18.44 7.11
N PHE A 72 -6.25 18.31 5.79
CA PHE A 72 -5.11 18.62 4.93
C PHE A 72 -4.61 20.07 5.14
N GLY A 73 -3.32 20.30 4.86
CA GLY A 73 -2.64 21.59 5.01
C GLY A 73 -1.96 21.82 6.36
N ILE A 74 -2.15 20.92 7.33
CA ILE A 74 -1.44 21.01 8.62
C ILE A 74 0.04 20.61 8.50
N PRO A 75 0.92 21.08 9.39
CA PRO A 75 2.33 20.68 9.40
C PRO A 75 2.52 19.16 9.58
N ARG A 76 3.53 18.58 8.93
CA ARG A 76 3.86 17.15 9.02
C ARG A 76 3.98 16.65 10.45
N LYS A 77 4.77 17.35 11.27
CA LYS A 77 4.97 16.99 12.69
C LYS A 77 3.64 16.88 13.44
N GLN A 78 2.72 17.79 13.20
CA GLN A 78 1.40 17.78 13.83
C GLN A 78 0.55 16.60 13.35
N ALA A 79 0.63 16.24 12.06
CA ALA A 79 -0.10 15.11 11.50
C ALA A 79 0.42 13.78 12.04
N GLU A 80 1.74 13.59 12.03
CA GLU A 80 2.41 12.41 12.58
C GLU A 80 2.10 12.25 14.08
N GLU A 81 2.25 13.33 14.88
CA GLU A 81 1.92 13.31 16.31
C GLU A 81 0.43 13.02 16.55
N ALA A 82 -0.46 13.45 15.67
CA ALA A 82 -1.87 13.17 15.79
C ALA A 82 -2.20 11.71 15.55
N LEU A 83 -1.70 11.13 14.46
CA LEU A 83 -1.92 9.71 14.14
C LEU A 83 -1.20 8.81 15.15
N ALA A 84 0.00 9.17 15.60
CA ALA A 84 0.77 8.43 16.60
C ALA A 84 0.05 8.23 17.93
N ARG A 85 -0.89 9.12 18.30
CA ARG A 85 -1.73 8.90 19.50
C ARG A 85 -2.57 7.63 19.41
N VAL A 86 -2.88 7.16 18.21
CA VAL A 86 -3.71 5.97 17.98
C VAL A 86 -2.88 4.84 17.38
N ALA A 87 -2.16 5.11 16.30
CA ALA A 87 -1.41 4.12 15.54
C ALA A 87 0.00 3.84 16.11
N GLY A 88 0.46 4.58 17.10
CA GLY A 88 1.78 4.33 17.70
C GLY A 88 2.91 5.08 17.03
N VAL A 89 3.97 4.38 16.62
CA VAL A 89 5.18 4.98 16.07
C VAL A 89 5.16 5.01 14.53
N VAL A 90 5.92 5.94 13.95
CA VAL A 90 6.17 5.93 12.50
C VAL A 90 7.14 4.79 12.20
N ASP A 91 6.76 3.88 11.32
CA ASP A 91 7.58 2.73 10.92
C ASP A 91 8.65 3.13 9.90
N ASP A 92 8.26 3.94 8.94
CA ASP A 92 9.13 4.38 7.84
C ASP A 92 8.86 5.83 7.44
N ARG A 93 9.90 6.49 6.95
CA ARG A 93 9.83 7.79 6.29
C ARG A 93 10.62 7.72 5.00
N SER A 94 9.96 8.08 3.91
CA SER A 94 10.53 8.07 2.56
C SER A 94 10.15 9.34 1.80
N ASP A 95 10.79 9.55 0.66
CA ASP A 95 10.53 10.65 -0.26
C ASP A 95 10.56 10.16 -1.72
N ASN A 96 9.92 10.91 -2.61
CA ASN A 96 9.96 10.67 -4.04
C ASN A 96 9.86 12.00 -4.81
N ASP A 97 10.95 12.35 -5.49
CA ASP A 97 11.07 13.58 -6.28
C ASP A 97 10.40 13.48 -7.68
N GLU A 98 10.01 12.27 -8.11
CA GLU A 98 9.47 11.99 -9.45
C GLU A 98 7.94 11.85 -9.46
N CYS A 99 7.26 12.19 -8.37
CA CYS A 99 5.81 12.20 -8.33
C CYS A 99 5.24 13.26 -9.29
N GLY A 100 4.23 12.89 -10.09
CA GLY A 100 3.58 13.80 -11.04
C GLY A 100 2.93 15.03 -10.39
N ALA A 101 2.61 14.96 -9.10
CA ALA A 101 2.11 16.08 -8.30
C ALA A 101 3.23 17.01 -7.78
N GLY A 102 4.50 16.74 -8.10
CA GLY A 102 5.69 17.37 -7.52
C GLY A 102 6.30 16.53 -6.38
N PRO A 103 7.51 16.86 -5.90
CA PRO A 103 8.21 16.12 -4.85
C PRO A 103 7.34 15.85 -3.63
N MET A 104 7.28 14.59 -3.19
CA MET A 104 6.46 14.16 -2.06
C MET A 104 7.29 13.47 -0.98
N GLN A 105 6.83 13.57 0.26
CA GLN A 105 7.36 12.81 1.39
C GLN A 105 6.27 11.95 2.01
N PHE A 106 6.65 10.85 2.62
CA PHE A 106 5.74 9.85 3.16
C PHE A 106 6.10 9.53 4.60
N SER A 107 5.10 9.16 5.39
CA SER A 107 5.30 8.57 6.73
C SER A 107 4.32 7.46 6.94
N ARG A 108 4.84 6.28 7.26
CA ARG A 108 4.08 5.04 7.31
C ARG A 108 3.81 4.62 8.76
N PHE A 109 2.58 4.18 8.99
CA PHE A 109 2.08 3.58 10.22
C PHE A 109 1.29 2.32 9.82
N ASP A 110 1.91 1.16 9.89
CA ASP A 110 1.36 -0.10 9.37
C ASP A 110 0.84 0.09 7.93
N ALA A 111 -0.41 -0.27 7.66
CA ALA A 111 -1.08 -0.09 6.36
C ALA A 111 -1.37 1.37 5.96
N MET A 112 -1.29 2.33 6.89
CA MET A 112 -1.60 3.74 6.66
C MET A 112 -0.35 4.54 6.29
N THR A 113 -0.39 5.20 5.15
CA THR A 113 0.64 6.15 4.71
C THR A 113 0.07 7.56 4.72
N LEU A 114 0.75 8.47 5.43
CA LEU A 114 0.51 9.90 5.34
C LEU A 114 1.41 10.51 4.25
N ASN A 115 0.82 11.33 3.39
CA ASN A 115 1.50 11.96 2.27
C ASN A 115 1.71 13.45 2.54
N PHE A 116 2.89 13.95 2.21
CA PHE A 116 3.31 15.32 2.48
C PHE A 116 3.90 16.00 1.25
N GLN A 117 3.65 17.29 1.13
CA GLN A 117 4.31 18.22 0.20
C GLN A 117 4.53 19.54 0.94
N ASP A 118 5.68 20.18 0.75
CA ASP A 118 6.04 21.43 1.43
C ASP A 118 5.86 21.38 2.97
N ASP A 119 6.19 20.23 3.58
CA ASP A 119 6.00 19.94 5.00
C ASP A 119 4.52 19.99 5.47
N LYS A 120 3.56 19.88 4.54
CA LYS A 120 2.13 19.84 4.81
C LYS A 120 1.52 18.48 4.54
N PHE A 121 0.62 18.05 5.41
CA PHE A 121 -0.21 16.86 5.20
C PHE A 121 -1.18 17.11 4.03
N VAL A 122 -1.02 16.40 2.92
CA VAL A 122 -1.78 16.65 1.68
C VAL A 122 -2.60 15.46 1.20
N GLY A 123 -2.41 14.28 1.79
CA GLY A 123 -3.12 13.08 1.40
C GLY A 123 -2.83 11.92 2.31
N TRP A 124 -3.60 10.85 2.16
CA TRP A 124 -3.37 9.59 2.83
C TRP A 124 -3.66 8.43 1.88
N PHE A 125 -3.02 7.31 2.13
CA PHE A 125 -3.22 6.04 1.44
C PHE A 125 -3.36 4.92 2.48
N LEU A 126 -4.30 4.02 2.26
CA LEU A 126 -4.50 2.80 3.04
C LEU A 126 -4.46 1.61 2.09
N GLY A 127 -3.49 0.70 2.28
CA GLY A 127 -3.37 -0.54 1.49
C GLY A 127 -3.93 -1.77 2.21
N ASP A 128 -4.11 -2.87 1.49
CA ASP A 128 -4.48 -4.19 2.04
C ASP A 128 -3.28 -4.88 2.68
N GLU A 129 -2.89 -4.35 3.83
CA GLU A 129 -1.77 -4.80 4.64
C GLU A 129 -2.24 -4.91 6.10
N ALA A 130 -1.41 -5.53 6.96
CA ALA A 130 -1.73 -5.64 8.38
C ALA A 130 -2.04 -4.25 8.98
N GLY A 131 -3.12 -4.15 9.77
CA GLY A 131 -3.54 -2.91 10.41
C GLY A 131 -4.58 -2.13 9.62
N ALA A 132 -4.86 -2.52 8.37
CA ALA A 132 -5.88 -1.88 7.57
C ALA A 132 -7.29 -2.01 8.17
N GLU A 133 -7.55 -3.11 8.89
CA GLU A 133 -8.82 -3.39 9.57
C GLU A 133 -9.18 -2.38 10.66
N PHE A 134 -8.21 -1.58 11.12
CA PHE A 134 -8.43 -0.53 12.10
C PHE A 134 -9.07 0.73 11.52
N TYR A 135 -9.08 0.87 10.20
CA TYR A 135 -9.52 2.07 9.50
C TYR A 135 -10.74 1.79 8.63
N SER A 136 -11.70 2.70 8.69
CA SER A 136 -12.84 2.73 7.77
C SER A 136 -13.38 4.16 7.67
N THR A 137 -14.20 4.44 6.68
CA THR A 137 -15.03 5.65 6.67
C THR A 137 -15.98 5.65 7.87
N VAL A 138 -16.57 6.80 8.18
CA VAL A 138 -17.65 6.87 9.19
C VAL A 138 -18.86 5.99 8.88
N SER A 139 -19.05 5.61 7.61
CA SER A 139 -20.08 4.67 7.16
C SER A 139 -19.64 3.20 7.20
N GLY A 140 -18.43 2.90 7.68
CA GLY A 140 -17.90 1.55 7.83
C GLY A 140 -17.38 0.93 6.53
N ILE A 141 -17.04 1.74 5.53
CA ILE A 141 -16.37 1.27 4.31
C ILE A 141 -14.87 1.28 4.57
N GLY A 142 -14.26 0.10 4.52
CA GLY A 142 -12.81 -0.09 4.68
C GLY A 142 -12.30 -1.20 3.77
N ILE A 143 -11.01 -1.54 3.88
CA ILE A 143 -10.40 -2.66 3.16
C ILE A 143 -11.22 -3.95 3.39
N GLY A 144 -11.39 -4.75 2.35
CA GLY A 144 -12.20 -5.97 2.35
C GLY A 144 -13.71 -5.76 2.18
N THR A 145 -14.20 -4.51 2.22
CA THR A 145 -15.61 -4.22 1.90
C THR A 145 -15.89 -4.56 0.43
N THR A 146 -17.00 -5.26 0.15
CA THR A 146 -17.34 -5.61 -1.24
C THR A 146 -17.94 -4.40 -1.98
N ARG A 147 -17.78 -4.37 -3.30
CA ARG A 147 -18.39 -3.37 -4.19
C ARG A 147 -19.89 -3.23 -3.92
N ALA A 148 -20.63 -4.33 -3.87
CA ALA A 148 -22.06 -4.32 -3.55
C ALA A 148 -22.39 -3.70 -2.18
N LYS A 149 -21.58 -3.97 -1.14
CA LYS A 149 -21.78 -3.40 0.21
C LYS A 149 -21.44 -1.91 0.23
N ALA A 150 -20.37 -1.50 -0.44
CA ALA A 150 -20.00 -0.08 -0.58
C ALA A 150 -21.11 0.70 -1.31
N SER A 151 -21.63 0.19 -2.44
CA SER A 151 -22.72 0.80 -3.19
C SER A 151 -24.04 0.91 -2.40
N ALA A 152 -24.25 0.06 -1.38
CA ALA A 152 -25.40 0.18 -0.49
C ALA A 152 -25.26 1.32 0.54
N SER A 153 -24.04 1.81 0.76
CA SER A 153 -23.71 2.78 1.82
C SER A 153 -23.26 4.15 1.27
N ALA A 154 -22.78 4.20 0.03
CA ALA A 154 -22.29 5.40 -0.64
C ALA A 154 -22.45 5.29 -2.17
N THR A 155 -22.44 6.43 -2.85
CA THR A 155 -22.31 6.47 -4.31
C THR A 155 -20.91 5.98 -4.70
N VAL A 156 -20.85 4.85 -5.40
CA VAL A 156 -19.61 4.32 -5.99
C VAL A 156 -19.59 4.70 -7.46
N VAL A 157 -18.51 5.36 -7.90
CA VAL A 157 -18.30 5.77 -9.29
C VAL A 157 -17.06 5.06 -9.83
N ASP A 158 -17.24 4.16 -10.79
CA ASP A 158 -16.14 3.41 -11.41
C ASP A 158 -15.36 4.27 -12.43
N HIS A 159 -14.03 4.18 -12.41
CA HIS A 159 -13.13 4.85 -13.35
C HIS A 159 -12.60 3.85 -14.39
N LYS A 160 -13.40 3.56 -15.41
CA LYS A 160 -13.15 2.49 -16.40
C LYS A 160 -11.90 2.67 -17.27
N ASP A 161 -11.43 3.90 -17.41
CA ASP A 161 -10.25 4.22 -18.21
C ASP A 161 -8.99 4.36 -17.34
N SER A 162 -9.02 3.88 -16.09
CA SER A 162 -7.90 3.97 -15.17
C SER A 162 -6.75 3.05 -15.57
N THR A 163 -5.53 3.58 -15.49
CA THR A 163 -4.29 2.82 -15.62
C THR A 163 -3.91 2.09 -14.31
N LEU A 164 -4.63 2.36 -13.21
CA LEU A 164 -4.40 1.74 -11.90
C LEU A 164 -5.23 0.46 -11.68
N GLY A 165 -6.03 0.03 -12.67
CA GLY A 165 -6.88 -1.15 -12.57
C GLY A 165 -8.34 -0.81 -12.25
N GLU A 166 -8.98 -1.59 -11.37
CA GLU A 166 -10.40 -1.43 -10.98
C GLU A 166 -10.60 -0.27 -10.00
N GLU A 167 -10.25 0.94 -10.44
CA GLU A 167 -10.35 2.17 -9.65
C GLU A 167 -11.80 2.67 -9.55
N PHE A 168 -12.15 3.21 -8.39
CA PHE A 168 -13.43 3.85 -8.14
C PHE A 168 -13.28 5.05 -7.20
N SER A 169 -14.36 5.81 -7.05
CA SER A 169 -14.51 6.81 -5.99
C SER A 169 -15.78 6.61 -5.18
N LEU A 170 -15.71 6.93 -3.89
CA LEU A 170 -16.84 7.10 -2.98
C LEU A 170 -17.23 8.59 -2.99
N GLY A 171 -18.41 8.91 -3.50
CA GLY A 171 -18.85 10.28 -3.69
C GLY A 171 -18.36 10.88 -5.02
N THR A 172 -18.42 12.21 -5.14
CA THR A 172 -18.08 12.94 -6.37
C THR A 172 -17.39 14.27 -6.05
N GLY A 173 -16.52 14.74 -6.94
CA GLY A 173 -15.83 16.03 -6.80
C GLY A 173 -14.75 16.01 -5.72
N ASP A 174 -14.44 17.18 -5.17
CA ASP A 174 -13.32 17.39 -4.22
C ASP A 174 -13.53 16.71 -2.85
N ALA A 175 -14.72 16.16 -2.60
CA ALA A 175 -15.06 15.44 -1.38
C ALA A 175 -15.09 13.91 -1.56
N ALA A 176 -14.47 13.40 -2.63
CA ALA A 176 -14.43 11.97 -2.92
C ALA A 176 -13.24 11.27 -2.24
N ILE A 177 -13.47 10.04 -1.79
CA ILE A 177 -12.41 9.10 -1.42
C ILE A 177 -12.20 8.17 -2.61
N GLY A 178 -10.98 8.09 -3.14
CA GLY A 178 -10.63 7.12 -4.17
C GLY A 178 -10.36 5.74 -3.58
N GLY A 179 -10.44 4.72 -4.42
CA GLY A 179 -10.10 3.36 -4.03
C GLY A 179 -9.88 2.44 -5.22
N MET A 180 -9.39 1.24 -4.93
CA MET A 180 -9.17 0.17 -5.90
C MET A 180 -9.81 -1.12 -5.42
N PHE A 181 -10.48 -1.82 -6.33
CA PHE A 181 -10.96 -3.18 -6.09
C PHE A 181 -9.90 -4.20 -6.51
N ALA A 182 -9.76 -5.30 -5.76
CA ALA A 182 -8.82 -6.39 -6.07
C ALA A 182 -9.13 -7.11 -7.38
N GLU A 183 -10.40 -7.13 -7.77
CA GLU A 183 -10.86 -7.77 -9.01
C GLU A 183 -12.09 -7.07 -9.60
N PRO A 184 -12.48 -7.42 -10.84
CA PRO A 184 -13.75 -6.97 -11.40
C PRO A 184 -14.96 -7.65 -10.73
N GLY A 185 -16.10 -6.95 -10.71
CA GLY A 185 -17.40 -7.54 -10.39
C GLY A 185 -18.00 -7.10 -9.05
N LYS A 186 -19.24 -7.52 -8.78
CA LYS A 186 -20.03 -7.01 -7.64
C LYS A 186 -19.54 -7.49 -6.26
N ASP A 187 -18.87 -8.62 -6.22
CA ASP A 187 -18.34 -9.21 -4.99
C ASP A 187 -16.89 -8.82 -4.74
N ALA A 188 -16.32 -8.01 -5.65
CA ALA A 188 -14.95 -7.53 -5.57
C ALA A 188 -14.70 -6.75 -4.30
N LYS A 189 -13.59 -7.03 -3.63
CA LYS A 189 -13.22 -6.37 -2.38
C LYS A 189 -12.35 -5.15 -2.63
N ILE A 190 -12.54 -4.12 -1.82
CA ILE A 190 -11.65 -2.95 -1.77
C ILE A 190 -10.29 -3.40 -1.21
N GLU A 191 -9.21 -3.15 -1.95
CA GLU A 191 -7.83 -3.42 -1.53
C GLU A 191 -7.03 -2.15 -1.23
N ALA A 192 -7.52 -1.00 -1.66
CA ALA A 192 -6.92 0.28 -1.32
C ALA A 192 -7.97 1.39 -1.22
N LEU A 193 -7.71 2.34 -0.33
CA LEU A 193 -8.45 3.60 -0.19
C LEU A 193 -7.47 4.76 -0.08
N PHE A 194 -7.83 5.90 -0.64
CA PHE A 194 -6.97 7.09 -0.59
C PHE A 194 -7.77 8.39 -0.73
N ALA A 195 -7.21 9.48 -0.21
CA ALA A 195 -7.71 10.82 -0.48
C ALA A 195 -6.58 11.84 -0.51
N GLY A 196 -6.84 13.00 -1.11
CA GLY A 196 -5.84 14.05 -1.33
C GLY A 196 -4.77 13.65 -2.34
N ALA A 197 -3.62 14.32 -2.25
CA ALA A 197 -2.49 14.07 -3.15
C ALA A 197 -1.85 12.69 -2.87
N ASN A 198 -1.72 11.88 -3.91
CA ASN A 198 -1.09 10.56 -3.89
C ASN A 198 -0.12 10.44 -5.07
N CYS A 199 0.95 9.68 -4.89
CA CYS A 199 1.98 9.47 -5.92
C CYS A 199 1.65 8.26 -6.80
N PHE A 200 0.55 8.34 -7.54
CA PHE A 200 0.21 7.33 -8.54
C PHE A 200 0.75 7.74 -9.91
N PHE A 201 1.58 6.89 -10.51
CA PHE A 201 2.05 7.10 -11.88
C PHE A 201 0.90 6.88 -12.86
N ARG A 202 0.69 7.86 -13.73
CA ARG A 202 -0.37 7.89 -14.74
C ARG A 202 0.18 8.42 -16.06
#